data_AF-A0A2E5V6W6-F1
#
_entry.id   AF-A0A2E5V6W6-F1
#
_cell.length_a   1.000
_cell.length_b   1.000
_cell.length_c   1.000
_cell.angle_alpha   90.00
_cell.angle_beta   90.00
_cell.angle_gamma   90.00
#
_symmetry.space_group_name_H-M   'P 1'
#
loop_
_entity.id
_entity.type
_entity.pdbx_description
1 polymer ?
#
loop_
_entity_poly.entity_id
_entity_poly.type
_entity_poly.pdbx_seq_one_letter_code
_entity_poly.pdbx_strand_id
1 'polypeptide(L)' 'MKIATTKIGSFINTLPENIKTVLLFGPDQGLVRERAEVLVHGMVGNLSDPFRVAEISANNLRDDPALLFDEA' A
#
# COMPACT_ATOMS: atom_id res chain seq x y z
N MET A 1 12.90 4.35 -2.38
CA MET A 1 13.96 3.74 -1.56
C MET A 1 13.60 2.28 -1.28
N LYS A 2 14.53 1.33 -1.34
CA LYS A 2 14.31 -0.06 -0.93
C LYS A 2 14.68 -0.24 0.55
N ILE A 3 13.80 -0.86 1.33
CA ILE A 3 14.02 -1.13 2.76
C ILE A 3 14.67 -2.51 2.93
N ALA A 4 15.67 -2.61 3.80
CA ALA A 4 16.25 -3.90 4.17
C ALA A 4 15.23 -4.78 4.88
N THR A 5 15.20 -6.08 4.60
CA THR A 5 14.19 -7.01 5.12
C THR A 5 14.03 -6.93 6.65
N THR A 6 15.14 -6.80 7.37
CA THR A 6 15.16 -6.69 8.84
C THR A 6 14.52 -5.42 9.39
N LYS A 7 14.40 -4.36 8.57
CA LYS A 7 13.82 -3.07 8.95
C LYS A 7 12.38 -2.87 8.47
N ILE A 8 11.81 -3.84 7.74
CA ILE A 8 10.46 -3.73 7.18
C ILE A 8 9.41 -3.58 8.29
N GLY A 9 9.50 -4.40 9.35
CA GLY A 9 8.52 -4.37 10.44
C GLY A 9 8.45 -3.00 11.13
N SER A 10 9.60 -2.42 11.49
CA SER A 10 9.62 -1.07 12.09
C SER A 10 9.16 0.01 11.11
N PHE A 11 9.50 -0.13 9.83
CA PHE A 11 9.12 0.85 8.81
C PHE A 11 7.60 0.89 8.60
N ILE A 12 6.94 -0.26 8.54
CA ILE A 12 5.49 -0.36 8.36
C ILE A 12 4.74 0.18 9.59
N ASN A 13 5.23 -0.10 10.80
CA ASN A 13 4.59 0.35 12.05
C ASN A 13 4.83 1.84 12.36
N THR A 14 5.83 2.46 11.78
CA THR A 14 6.23 3.85 12.06
C THR A 14 6.53 4.56 10.77
N LEU A 15 5.55 4.55 9.87
CA LEU A 15 5.74 5.10 8.54
C LEU A 15 6.06 6.60 8.63
N PRO A 16 7.18 7.06 8.05
CA PRO A 16 7.52 8.48 8.06
C PRO A 16 6.51 9.31 7.27
N GLU A 17 6.16 10.50 7.76
CA GLU A 17 5.14 11.39 7.17
C GLU A 17 5.46 11.86 5.74
N ASN A 18 6.72 11.80 5.33
CA ASN A 18 7.17 12.20 4.00
C ASN A 18 7.03 11.09 2.93
N ILE A 19 6.56 9.90 3.29
CA ILE A 19 6.33 8.80 2.35
C ILE A 19 4.92 8.93 1.76
N LYS A 20 4.84 9.09 0.44
CA LYS A 20 3.56 9.19 -0.30
C LYS A 20 3.13 7.90 -0.96
N THR A 21 4.08 7.00 -1.24
CA THR A 21 3.79 5.75 -1.96
C THR A 21 4.70 4.64 -1.45
N VAL A 22 4.12 3.45 -1.31
CA VAL A 22 4.83 2.23 -0.89
C VAL A 22 4.54 1.13 -1.91
N LEU A 23 5.59 0.50 -2.42
CA LEU A 23 5.48 -0.69 -3.28
C LEU A 23 5.84 -1.93 -2.45
N LEU A 24 4.87 -2.82 -2.24
CA LEU A 24 5.05 -4.11 -1.60
C LEU A 24 5.17 -5.19 -2.69
N PHE A 25 6.24 -5.98 -2.64
CA PHE A 25 6.48 -7.06 -3.60
C PHE A 25 7.31 -8.18 -2.97
N GLY A 26 7.14 -9.40 -3.48
CA GLY A 26 7.89 -10.57 -3.03
C GLY A 26 7.29 -11.88 -3.54
N PRO A 27 8.03 -12.98 -3.43
CA PRO A 27 7.55 -14.31 -3.84
C PRO A 27 6.47 -14.86 -2.89
N ASP A 28 6.47 -14.43 -1.62
CA ASP A 28 5.48 -14.84 -0.62
C ASP A 28 4.29 -13.86 -0.62
N GLN A 29 3.20 -14.27 -1.28
CA GLN A 29 1.99 -13.47 -1.40
C GLN A 29 1.25 -13.31 -0.05
N GLY A 30 1.34 -14.30 0.83
CA GLY A 30 0.73 -14.24 2.16
C GLY A 30 1.39 -13.15 3.00
N LEU A 31 2.72 -13.14 3.02
CA LEU A 31 3.49 -12.13 3.74
C LEU A 31 3.35 -10.72 3.14
N VAL A 32 3.24 -10.61 1.81
CA VAL A 32 2.94 -9.33 1.15
C VAL A 32 1.58 -8.80 1.59
N ARG A 33 0.55 -9.65 1.59
CA ARG A 33 -0.81 -9.28 1.99
C ARG A 33 -0.89 -8.87 3.46
N GLU A 34 -0.32 -9.67 4.37
CA GLU A 34 -0.30 -9.36 5.80
C GLU A 34 0.33 -7.99 6.07
N ARG A 35 1.45 -7.69 5.39
CA ARG A 35 2.13 -6.39 5.52
C ARG A 35 1.34 -5.23 4.92
N ALA A 36 0.63 -5.45 3.82
CA ALA A 36 -0.25 -4.45 3.23
C ALA A 36 -1.37 -4.08 4.21
N GLU A 37 -2.02 -5.09 4.82
CA GLU A 37 -3.10 -4.88 5.78
C GLU A 37 -2.62 -4.09 7.00
N VAL A 38 -1.46 -4.43 7.59
CA VAL A 38 -0.88 -3.66 8.71
C VAL A 38 -0.61 -2.21 8.31
N LEU A 39 0.01 -1.98 7.14
CA LEU A 39 0.36 -0.64 6.67
C LEU A 39 -0.88 0.22 6.45
N VAL A 40 -1.87 -0.31 5.72
CA VAL A 40 -3.09 0.43 5.37
C VAL A 40 -3.92 0.67 6.64
N HIS A 41 -4.12 -0.34 7.51
CA HIS A 41 -4.82 -0.12 8.79
C HIS A 41 -4.16 0.97 9.63
N GLY A 42 -2.82 1.03 9.69
CA GLY A 42 -2.11 2.08 10.42
C GLY A 42 -2.35 3.49 9.87
N MET A 43 -2.58 3.62 8.56
CA MET A 43 -2.84 4.92 7.91
C MET A 43 -4.31 5.34 7.96
N VAL A 44 -5.22 4.46 7.53
CA VAL A 44 -6.63 4.82 7.29
C VAL A 44 -7.55 4.38 8.42
N GLY A 45 -7.09 3.51 9.31
CA GLY A 45 -7.86 2.90 10.39
C GLY A 45 -8.84 1.83 9.89
N ASN A 46 -9.78 2.24 9.02
CA ASN A 46 -10.82 1.40 8.44
C ASN A 46 -10.62 1.25 6.93
N LEU A 47 -10.35 0.03 6.45
CA LEU A 47 -10.16 -0.23 5.02
C LEU A 47 -11.45 -0.12 4.19
N SER A 48 -12.62 -0.21 4.82
CA SER A 48 -13.90 -0.12 4.13
C SER A 48 -14.42 1.32 4.01
N ASP A 49 -13.62 2.33 4.37
CA ASP A 49 -14.00 3.73 4.25
C ASP A 49 -13.84 4.20 2.78
N PRO A 50 -14.94 4.43 2.04
CA PRO A 50 -14.88 4.78 0.62
C PRO A 50 -14.31 6.18 0.35
N PHE A 51 -14.13 7.00 1.39
CA PHE A 51 -13.52 8.33 1.27
C PHE A 51 -12.02 8.32 1.54
N ARG A 52 -11.49 7.23 2.11
CA ARG A 52 -10.07 7.09 2.46
C ARG A 52 -9.35 6.02 1.65
N VAL A 53 -10.09 5.11 1.01
CA VAL A 53 -9.54 3.96 0.29
C VAL A 53 -10.19 3.83 -1.07
N ALA A 54 -9.35 3.82 -2.11
CA ALA A 54 -9.71 3.43 -3.47
C ALA A 54 -8.99 2.13 -3.83
N GLU A 55 -9.70 1.16 -4.41
CA GLU A 55 -9.12 -0.09 -4.89
C GLU A 55 -9.09 -0.09 -6.43
N ILE A 56 -7.89 -0.10 -7.00
CA ILE A 56 -7.69 -0.13 -8.45
C ILE A 56 -7.13 -1.49 -8.83
N SER A 57 -7.90 -2.26 -9.62
CA SER A 57 -7.44 -3.55 -10.13
C SER A 57 -6.35 -3.36 -11.18
N ALA A 58 -5.48 -4.36 -11.32
CA ALA A 58 -4.43 -4.33 -12.35
C ALA A 58 -4.98 -4.29 -13.78
N ASN A 59 -6.20 -4.79 -14.02
CA ASN A 59 -6.84 -4.71 -15.33
C ASN A 59 -7.37 -3.29 -15.57
N ASN A 60 -8.10 -2.72 -14.60
CA ASN A 60 -8.60 -1.34 -14.69
C ASN A 60 -7.45 -0.36 -14.96
N LEU A 61 -6.34 -0.51 -14.24
CA LEU A 61 -5.17 0.36 -14.41
C LEU A 61 -4.47 0.19 -15.78
N ARG A 62 -4.53 -1.01 -16.37
CA ARG A 62 -3.98 -1.26 -17.71
C ARG A 62 -4.87 -0.66 -18.80
N ASP A 63 -6.18 -0.78 -18.63
CA ASP A 63 -7.17 -0.29 -19.59
C ASP A 63 -7.25 1.25 -19.54
N ASP A 64 -7.16 1.84 -18.34
CA ASP A 64 -7.11 3.29 -18.12
C ASP A 64 -6.04 3.68 -17.07
N PRO A 65 -4.82 4.04 -17.53
CA PRO A 65 -3.75 4.51 -16.65
C PRO A 65 -4.05 5.85 -15.94
N ALA A 66 -5.00 6.64 -16.42
CA ALA A 66 -5.33 7.94 -15.82
C ALA A 66 -5.98 7.77 -14.43
N LEU A 67 -6.65 6.64 -14.19
CA LEU A 67 -7.26 6.29 -12.90
C LEU A 67 -6.29 6.41 -11.71
N LEU A 68 -4.99 6.13 -11.91
CA LEU A 68 -4.02 6.27 -10.83
C LEU A 68 -3.81 7.74 -10.43
N PHE A 69 -3.90 8.68 -11.37
CA PHE A 69 -3.76 10.10 -11.08
C PHE A 69 -5.01 10.70 -10.45
N ASP A 70 -6.19 10.16 -10.77
CA ASP A 70 -7.45 10.65 -10.21
C ASP A 70 -7.65 10.22 -8.75
N GLU A 71 -7.08 9.09 -8.35
CA GLU A 71 -7.28 8.48 -7.03
C GLU A 71 -6.08 8.66 -6.04
N ALA A 72 -4.94 9.21 -6.48
CA ALA A 72 -3.68 9.26 -5.69
C ALA A 72 -3.11 10.66 -5.43
#